data_AF-A0A2W7Q8G3-F1
#
_entry.id   AF-A0A2W7Q8G3-F1
#
_cell.length_a   1.000
_cell.length_b   1.000
_cell.length_c   1.000
_cell.angle_alpha   90.00
_cell.angle_beta   90.00
_cell.angle_gamma   90.00
#
_symmetry.space_group_name_H-M   'P 1'
#
loop_
_entity.id
_entity.type
_entity.pdbx_description
1 polymer ?
#
loop_
_entity_poly.entity_id
_entity_poly.type
_entity_poly.pdbx_seq_one_letter_code
_entity_poly.pdbx_strand_id
1 'polypeptide(L)'
;MPAFPMPEIPDIGRNASDDQHAAFLAIVQPAVLGAFHESASVKAALAEIVFAVPTDDSQPPHVIDHGHGRYPTVSMAWKNDAESLMHLMHEVSHALQINLSQSNKMPPLAREVCAFLGELCLMAYLHRYGPASLLPALLDVWHSHNTRYLGEDLGHLSEAILTDCAAYHYRQNYPIARLIAVDLFAQRPGPWLEALFASGSDAMTLLPIGQMANVAGRRANYLPALPMSGADQPVLGAYRSLGAMAVQYLGALGAQFRFYAYNKCMIEKHKEIWEVYLTWPPKS
;
A
#
# COMPACT_ATOMS: atom_id res chain seq x y z
N MET A 1 -27.56 -13.89 6.99
CA MET A 1 -26.54 -14.71 6.30
C MET A 1 -25.95 -15.65 7.33
N PRO A 2 -25.71 -16.93 7.02
CA PRO A 2 -25.06 -17.82 7.98
C PRO A 2 -23.64 -17.31 8.23
N ALA A 3 -23.25 -17.21 9.50
CA ALA A 3 -21.89 -16.90 9.90
C ALA A 3 -20.97 -17.99 9.33
N PHE A 4 -20.01 -17.63 8.49
CA PHE A 4 -18.89 -18.50 8.18
C PHE A 4 -18.11 -18.66 9.49
N PRO A 5 -17.98 -19.87 10.05
CA PRO A 5 -17.06 -20.07 11.17
C PRO A 5 -15.66 -19.76 10.65
N MET A 6 -15.03 -18.73 11.22
CA MET A 6 -13.60 -18.55 11.06
C MET A 6 -12.91 -19.81 11.59
N PRO A 7 -11.89 -20.34 10.89
CA PRO A 7 -11.02 -21.32 11.50
C PRO A 7 -10.44 -20.69 12.77
N GLU A 8 -10.50 -21.43 13.88
CA GLU A 8 -9.71 -21.10 15.07
C GLU A 8 -8.26 -20.84 14.62
N ILE A 9 -7.66 -19.75 15.11
CA ILE A 9 -6.22 -19.51 14.94
C ILE A 9 -5.54 -20.77 15.51
N PRO A 10 -4.89 -21.61 14.68
CA PRO A 10 -4.47 -22.93 15.12
C PRO A 10 -3.51 -22.87 16.28
N ASP A 11 -3.69 -23.82 17.19
CA ASP A 11 -2.81 -24.08 18.33
C ASP A 11 -1.35 -24.33 17.89
N ILE A 12 -0.43 -23.84 18.71
CA ILE A 12 0.99 -23.61 18.43
C ILE A 12 1.70 -24.95 18.25
N GLY A 13 1.78 -25.43 17.01
CA GLY A 13 2.44 -26.69 16.66
C GLY A 13 2.64 -26.98 15.17
N ARG A 14 2.30 -26.05 14.27
CA ARG A 14 2.51 -26.16 12.82
C ARG A 14 3.76 -25.39 12.39
N ASN A 15 4.33 -25.75 11.24
CA ASN A 15 5.46 -25.02 10.65
C ASN A 15 5.00 -23.59 10.33
N ALA A 16 5.82 -22.56 10.57
CA ALA A 16 5.46 -21.15 10.37
C ALA A 16 4.95 -20.85 8.95
N SER A 17 5.45 -21.60 7.96
CA SER A 17 4.97 -21.55 6.57
C SER A 17 3.51 -21.99 6.40
N ASP A 18 3.05 -22.98 7.18
CA ASP A 18 1.69 -23.50 7.10
C ASP A 18 0.70 -22.50 7.70
N ASP A 19 1.07 -21.82 8.79
CA ASP A 19 0.24 -20.80 9.43
C ASP A 19 0.16 -19.52 8.59
N GLN A 20 1.27 -19.12 7.95
CA GLN A 20 1.27 -18.06 6.95
C GLN A 20 0.33 -18.38 5.79
N HIS A 21 0.41 -19.60 5.24
CA HIS A 21 -0.46 -20.02 4.14
C HIS A 21 -1.94 -20.09 4.57
N ALA A 22 -2.21 -20.53 5.80
CA ALA A 22 -3.56 -20.53 6.36
C ALA A 22 -4.12 -19.10 6.47
N ALA A 23 -3.33 -18.14 6.98
CA ALA A 23 -3.72 -16.74 7.05
C ALA A 23 -3.96 -16.14 5.65
N PHE A 24 -3.14 -16.52 4.67
CA PHE A 24 -3.34 -16.14 3.27
C PHE A 24 -4.70 -16.59 2.75
N LEU A 25 -5.02 -17.89 2.86
CA LEU A 25 -6.27 -18.46 2.35
C LEU A 25 -7.51 -17.93 3.10
N ALA A 26 -7.41 -17.75 4.41
CA ALA A 26 -8.56 -17.39 5.24
C ALA A 26 -8.88 -15.89 5.25
N ILE A 27 -7.87 -15.03 5.03
CA ILE A 27 -8.02 -13.57 5.23
C ILE A 27 -7.56 -12.79 3.99
N VAL A 28 -6.31 -12.96 3.57
CA VAL A 28 -5.72 -12.14 2.51
C VAL A 28 -6.38 -12.39 1.16
N GLN A 29 -6.50 -13.65 0.74
CA GLN A 29 -7.10 -14.02 -0.54
C GLN A 29 -8.56 -13.53 -0.64
N PRO A 30 -9.45 -13.76 0.34
CA PRO A 30 -10.80 -13.19 0.31
C PRO A 30 -10.83 -11.65 0.26
N ALA A 31 -9.92 -10.98 0.98
CA ALA A 31 -9.84 -9.52 0.95
C ALA A 31 -9.48 -8.98 -0.45
N VAL A 32 -8.48 -9.60 -1.10
CA VAL A 32 -8.10 -9.26 -2.48
C VAL A 32 -9.25 -9.58 -3.44
N LEU A 33 -9.80 -10.79 -3.42
CA LEU A 33 -10.86 -11.17 -4.36
C LEU A 33 -12.10 -10.28 -4.23
N GLY A 34 -12.50 -9.92 -3.01
CA GLY A 34 -13.60 -8.99 -2.78
C GLY A 34 -13.34 -7.59 -3.37
N ALA A 35 -12.12 -7.08 -3.22
CA ALA A 35 -11.74 -5.77 -3.77
C ALA A 35 -11.67 -5.77 -5.31
N PHE A 36 -11.24 -6.89 -5.90
CA PHE A 36 -11.09 -7.07 -7.35
C PHE A 36 -12.33 -7.73 -8.00
N HIS A 37 -13.49 -7.70 -7.33
CA HIS A 37 -14.77 -8.20 -7.84
C HIS A 37 -14.74 -9.66 -8.32
N GLU A 38 -14.05 -10.54 -7.57
CA GLU A 38 -13.96 -11.97 -7.87
C GLU A 38 -13.38 -12.27 -9.25
N SER A 39 -12.49 -11.39 -9.74
CA SER A 39 -11.85 -11.55 -11.04
C SER A 39 -11.11 -12.89 -11.17
N ALA A 40 -11.38 -13.59 -12.27
CA ALA A 40 -10.82 -14.91 -12.53
C ALA A 40 -9.29 -14.87 -12.74
N SER A 41 -8.78 -13.82 -13.38
CA SER A 41 -7.35 -13.57 -13.57
C SER A 41 -6.65 -13.37 -12.22
N VAL A 42 -7.25 -12.57 -11.34
CA VAL A 42 -6.74 -12.30 -9.99
C VAL A 42 -6.74 -13.59 -9.15
N LYS A 43 -7.81 -14.38 -9.22
CA LYS A 43 -7.90 -15.67 -8.54
C LYS A 43 -6.81 -16.64 -9.02
N ALA A 44 -6.58 -16.72 -10.33
CA ALA A 44 -5.51 -17.55 -10.88
C ALA A 44 -4.13 -17.06 -10.40
N ALA A 45 -3.88 -15.75 -10.49
CA ALA A 45 -2.63 -15.14 -10.07
C ALA A 45 -2.34 -15.32 -8.57
N LEU A 46 -3.35 -15.30 -7.71
CA LEU A 46 -3.20 -15.56 -6.27
C LEU A 46 -2.84 -17.03 -5.98
N ALA A 47 -3.39 -17.97 -6.75
CA ALA A 47 -3.07 -19.40 -6.59
C ALA A 47 -1.63 -19.75 -7.00
N GLU A 48 -0.98 -18.85 -7.75
CA GLU A 48 0.39 -18.97 -8.24
C GLU A 48 1.40 -18.22 -7.36
N ILE A 49 1.09 -17.99 -6.08
CA ILE A 49 2.02 -17.39 -5.10
C ILE A 49 2.58 -18.49 -4.22
N VAL A 50 3.91 -18.51 -4.09
CA VAL A 50 4.62 -19.44 -3.20
C VAL A 50 5.02 -18.72 -1.92
N PHE A 51 4.99 -19.41 -0.78
CA PHE A 51 5.42 -18.88 0.51
C PHE A 51 6.70 -19.59 0.98
N ALA A 52 7.61 -18.83 1.56
CA ALA A 52 8.86 -19.35 2.12
C ALA A 52 9.17 -18.69 3.47
N VAL A 53 9.86 -19.45 4.33
CA VAL A 53 10.45 -18.95 5.57
C VAL A 53 11.86 -18.42 5.23
N PRO A 54 12.22 -17.20 5.64
CA PRO A 54 13.55 -16.66 5.39
C PRO A 54 14.61 -17.53 6.10
N THR A 55 15.80 -17.60 5.53
CA THR A 55 16.93 -18.29 6.17
C THR A 55 17.55 -17.49 7.32
N ASP A 56 17.19 -16.21 7.42
CA ASP A 56 17.68 -15.25 8.41
C ASP A 56 16.50 -14.39 8.88
N ASP A 57 16.12 -14.52 10.15
CA ASP A 57 14.99 -13.81 10.77
C ASP A 57 15.20 -12.28 10.81
N SER A 58 16.41 -11.78 10.52
CA SER A 58 16.67 -10.35 10.39
C SER A 58 16.30 -9.78 9.02
N GLN A 59 16.04 -10.64 8.02
CA GLN A 59 15.62 -10.19 6.71
C GLN A 59 14.19 -9.63 6.78
N PRO A 60 13.97 -8.42 6.23
CA PRO A 60 12.62 -7.90 6.12
C PRO A 60 11.78 -8.79 5.18
N PRO A 61 10.44 -8.80 5.36
CA PRO A 61 9.53 -9.37 4.38
C PRO A 61 9.86 -8.86 2.97
N HIS A 62 9.83 -9.77 2.00
CA HIS A 62 10.10 -9.41 0.60
C HIS A 62 9.49 -10.42 -0.38
N VAL A 63 9.29 -9.96 -1.62
CA VAL A 63 8.95 -10.82 -2.76
C VAL A 63 10.13 -11.03 -3.70
N ILE A 64 10.34 -12.28 -4.08
CA ILE A 64 11.29 -12.70 -5.11
C ILE A 64 10.52 -12.93 -6.42
N ASP A 65 10.88 -12.18 -7.46
CA ASP A 65 10.46 -12.42 -8.85
C ASP A 65 11.46 -13.38 -9.51
N HIS A 66 11.00 -14.57 -9.87
CA HIS A 66 11.82 -15.60 -10.52
C HIS A 66 11.86 -15.46 -12.04
N GLY A 67 11.20 -14.43 -12.59
CA GLY A 67 11.07 -14.16 -14.00
C GLY A 67 9.89 -14.88 -14.65
N HIS A 68 9.75 -14.64 -15.95
CA HIS A 68 8.59 -15.06 -16.73
C HIS A 68 8.30 -16.57 -16.63
N GLY A 69 7.03 -16.90 -16.40
CA GLY A 69 6.55 -18.30 -16.29
C GLY A 69 6.92 -19.00 -14.98
N ARG A 70 7.44 -18.28 -14.00
CA ARG A 70 7.74 -18.81 -12.65
C ARG A 70 6.98 -18.02 -11.59
N TYR A 71 6.53 -18.74 -10.57
CA TYR A 71 5.70 -18.20 -9.50
C TYR A 71 6.52 -17.36 -8.52
N PRO A 72 6.10 -16.12 -8.20
CA PRO A 72 6.76 -15.28 -7.22
C PRO A 72 6.71 -15.92 -5.84
N THR A 73 7.74 -15.66 -5.05
CA THR A 73 7.84 -16.17 -3.67
C THR A 73 7.75 -15.02 -2.68
N VAL A 74 6.78 -15.08 -1.76
CA VAL A 74 6.71 -14.22 -0.59
C VAL A 74 7.53 -14.87 0.53
N SER A 75 8.61 -14.21 0.94
CA SER A 75 9.49 -14.66 2.01
C SER A 75 9.33 -13.76 3.24
N MET A 76 8.87 -14.32 4.37
CA MET A 76 8.73 -13.58 5.62
C MET A 76 8.76 -14.48 6.86
N ALA A 77 9.25 -13.94 7.98
CA ALA A 77 9.14 -14.60 9.27
C ALA A 77 7.73 -14.37 9.86
N TRP A 78 6.88 -15.39 9.78
CA TRP A 78 5.50 -15.31 10.28
C TRP A 78 5.45 -15.41 11.81
N LYS A 79 4.92 -14.38 12.48
CA LYS A 79 4.80 -14.31 13.95
C LYS A 79 3.38 -14.45 14.47
N ASN A 80 2.41 -14.69 13.58
CA ASN A 80 0.99 -14.81 13.91
C ASN A 80 0.41 -13.58 14.65
N ASP A 81 0.81 -12.38 14.21
CA ASP A 81 0.34 -11.09 14.74
C ASP A 81 -0.19 -10.17 13.64
N ALA A 82 -0.80 -9.05 14.04
CA ALA A 82 -1.35 -8.07 13.10
C ALA A 82 -0.26 -7.45 12.20
N GLU A 83 0.96 -7.30 12.70
CA GLU A 83 2.09 -6.78 11.93
C GLU A 83 2.49 -7.75 10.81
N SER A 84 2.60 -9.05 11.13
CA SER A 84 2.83 -10.11 10.14
C SER A 84 1.70 -10.16 9.11
N LEU A 85 0.45 -10.02 9.53
CA LEU A 85 -0.68 -10.01 8.59
C LEU A 85 -0.64 -8.79 7.65
N MET A 86 -0.27 -7.61 8.15
CA MET A 86 -0.10 -6.41 7.33
C MET A 86 1.03 -6.60 6.31
N HIS A 87 2.18 -7.12 6.75
CA HIS A 87 3.31 -7.43 5.87
C HIS A 87 2.95 -8.50 4.84
N LEU A 88 2.21 -9.55 5.23
CA LEU A 88 1.76 -10.57 4.30
C LEU A 88 0.89 -9.97 3.20
N MET A 89 -0.06 -9.09 3.52
CA MET A 89 -0.87 -8.40 2.52
C MET A 89 -0.03 -7.51 1.59
N HIS A 90 0.94 -6.80 2.16
CA HIS A 90 1.86 -5.93 1.42
C HIS A 90 2.66 -6.75 0.38
N GLU A 91 3.31 -7.83 0.82
CA GLU A 91 4.10 -8.68 -0.07
C GLU A 91 3.23 -9.48 -1.05
N VAL A 92 2.06 -9.99 -0.63
CA VAL A 92 1.12 -10.65 -1.56
C VAL A 92 0.67 -9.69 -2.66
N SER A 93 0.51 -8.40 -2.36
CA SER A 93 0.18 -7.41 -3.38
C SER A 93 1.31 -7.26 -4.39
N HIS A 94 2.58 -7.30 -3.97
CA HIS A 94 3.72 -7.36 -4.89
C HIS A 94 3.74 -8.61 -5.75
N ALA A 95 3.51 -9.78 -5.13
CA ALA A 95 3.45 -11.04 -5.86
C ALA A 95 2.30 -11.05 -6.88
N LEU A 96 1.14 -10.50 -6.52
CA LEU A 96 0.00 -10.35 -7.42
C LEU A 96 0.32 -9.45 -8.62
N GLN A 97 1.01 -8.32 -8.40
CA GLN A 97 1.49 -7.47 -9.50
C GLN A 97 2.42 -8.24 -10.45
N ILE A 98 3.37 -9.00 -9.90
CA ILE A 98 4.33 -9.77 -10.71
C ILE A 98 3.58 -10.78 -11.59
N ASN A 99 2.63 -11.52 -11.03
CA ASN A 99 1.83 -12.48 -11.79
C ASN A 99 0.96 -11.81 -12.86
N LEU A 100 0.20 -10.77 -12.50
CA LEU A 100 -0.71 -10.10 -13.43
C LEU A 100 0.03 -9.34 -14.55
N SER A 101 1.20 -8.78 -14.26
CA SER A 101 2.05 -8.09 -15.24
C SER A 101 3.02 -9.02 -15.97
N GLN A 102 3.00 -10.33 -15.68
CA GLN A 102 3.89 -11.33 -16.27
C GLN A 102 5.39 -11.01 -16.10
N SER A 103 5.78 -10.56 -14.91
CA SER A 103 7.11 -10.06 -14.56
C SER A 103 7.54 -8.80 -15.33
N ASN A 104 6.61 -8.06 -15.96
CA ASN A 104 6.93 -6.75 -16.50
C ASN A 104 7.21 -5.75 -15.36
N LYS A 105 8.39 -5.12 -15.39
CA LYS A 105 8.90 -4.32 -14.28
C LYS A 105 8.03 -3.08 -14.04
N MET A 106 7.38 -3.04 -12.89
CA MET A 106 6.63 -1.86 -12.44
C MET A 106 7.55 -0.80 -11.83
N PRO A 107 7.33 0.50 -12.12
CA PRO A 107 8.09 1.58 -11.49
C PRO A 107 7.99 1.54 -9.94
N PRO A 108 9.08 1.83 -9.20
CA PRO A 108 9.12 1.73 -7.75
C PRO A 108 7.95 2.38 -7.00
N LEU A 109 7.57 3.60 -7.37
CA LEU A 109 6.44 4.29 -6.76
C LEU A 109 5.12 3.54 -6.97
N ALA A 110 4.83 3.11 -8.20
CA ALA A 110 3.60 2.39 -8.52
C ALA A 110 3.55 1.01 -7.87
N ARG A 111 4.73 0.36 -7.74
CA ARG A 111 4.89 -0.90 -7.02
C ARG A 111 4.38 -0.76 -5.58
N GLU A 112 4.82 0.28 -4.88
CA GLU A 112 4.41 0.58 -3.50
C GLU A 112 2.96 1.05 -3.37
N VAL A 113 2.44 1.81 -4.35
CA VAL A 113 1.03 2.22 -4.35
C VAL A 113 0.11 1.01 -4.29
N CYS A 114 0.40 -0.04 -5.08
CA CYS A 114 -0.42 -1.24 -5.07
C CYS A 114 -0.31 -2.02 -3.76
N ALA A 115 0.88 -2.07 -3.15
CA ALA A 115 1.04 -2.72 -1.87
C ALA A 115 0.22 -2.03 -0.78
N PHE A 116 0.24 -0.70 -0.75
CA PHE A 116 -0.61 0.06 0.16
C PHE A 116 -2.11 0.00 -0.18
N LEU A 117 -2.48 -0.12 -1.46
CA LEU A 117 -3.86 -0.43 -1.85
C LEU A 117 -4.29 -1.80 -1.31
N GLY A 118 -3.39 -2.79 -1.34
CA GLY A 118 -3.61 -4.08 -0.70
C GLY A 118 -3.87 -3.96 0.79
N GLU A 119 -3.01 -3.26 1.53
CA GLU A 119 -3.23 -3.01 2.97
C GLU A 119 -4.61 -2.39 3.25
N LEU A 120 -5.06 -1.45 2.42
CA LEU A 120 -6.40 -0.83 2.52
C LEU A 120 -7.52 -1.83 2.21
N CYS A 121 -7.35 -2.70 1.22
CA CYS A 121 -8.30 -3.79 0.92
C CYS A 121 -8.47 -4.74 2.13
N LEU A 122 -7.36 -5.09 2.79
CA LEU A 122 -7.38 -5.93 3.99
C LEU A 122 -8.17 -5.27 5.12
N MET A 123 -7.89 -4.00 5.42
CA MET A 123 -8.61 -3.26 6.46
C MET A 123 -10.11 -3.14 6.15
N ALA A 124 -10.47 -2.85 4.90
CA ALA A 124 -11.87 -2.78 4.46
C ALA A 124 -12.59 -4.13 4.59
N TYR A 125 -11.92 -5.22 4.20
CA TYR A 125 -12.45 -6.57 4.36
C TYR A 125 -12.69 -6.91 5.84
N LEU A 126 -11.71 -6.65 6.70
CA LEU A 126 -11.80 -6.97 8.12
C LEU A 126 -12.79 -6.10 8.88
N HIS A 127 -13.00 -4.86 8.43
CA HIS A 127 -14.08 -4.04 8.97
C HIS A 127 -15.45 -4.70 8.76
N ARG A 128 -15.65 -5.33 7.60
CA ARG A 128 -16.96 -5.86 7.21
C ARG A 128 -17.18 -7.29 7.64
N TYR A 129 -16.14 -8.11 7.64
CA TYR A 129 -16.24 -9.56 7.81
C TYR A 129 -15.29 -10.10 8.88
N GLY A 130 -14.35 -9.28 9.37
CA GLY A 130 -13.31 -9.71 10.28
C GLY A 130 -13.78 -9.83 11.73
N PRO A 131 -13.00 -10.51 12.58
CA PRO A 131 -13.19 -10.49 14.03
C PRO A 131 -13.07 -9.07 14.58
N ALA A 132 -13.92 -8.74 15.56
CA ALA A 132 -13.97 -7.39 16.14
C ALA A 132 -12.64 -6.89 16.74
N SER A 133 -11.75 -7.80 17.15
CA SER A 133 -10.45 -7.47 17.74
C SER A 133 -9.33 -7.25 16.72
N LEU A 134 -9.46 -7.76 15.49
CA LEU A 134 -8.36 -7.78 14.52
C LEU A 134 -8.17 -6.44 13.80
N LEU A 135 -9.28 -5.78 13.42
CA LEU A 135 -9.20 -4.47 12.78
C LEU A 135 -8.51 -3.41 13.66
N PRO A 136 -8.85 -3.26 14.97
CA PRO A 136 -8.13 -2.34 15.85
C PRO A 136 -6.62 -2.61 15.90
N ALA A 137 -6.21 -3.88 16.01
CA ALA A 137 -4.80 -4.24 16.03
C ALA A 137 -4.07 -3.88 14.72
N LEU A 138 -4.71 -4.07 13.57
CA LEU A 138 -4.15 -3.63 12.28
C LEU A 138 -4.10 -2.12 12.12
N LEU A 139 -5.07 -1.39 12.67
CA LEU A 139 -5.04 0.07 12.68
C LEU A 139 -3.85 0.58 13.52
N ASP A 140 -3.57 -0.02 14.67
CA ASP A 140 -2.41 0.33 15.49
C ASP A 140 -1.10 0.11 14.72
N VAL A 141 -0.97 -1.03 14.01
CA VAL A 141 0.17 -1.30 13.12
C VAL A 141 0.26 -0.26 12.00
N TRP A 142 -0.86 0.04 11.33
CA TRP A 142 -0.90 1.02 10.25
C TRP A 142 -0.51 2.42 10.72
N HIS A 143 -0.97 2.83 11.90
CA HIS A 143 -0.58 4.08 12.55
C HIS A 143 0.91 4.10 12.90
N SER A 144 1.43 3.01 13.45
CA SER A 144 2.85 2.85 13.72
C SER A 144 3.69 3.01 12.45
N HIS A 145 3.31 2.32 11.36
CA HIS A 145 3.97 2.45 10.05
C HIS A 145 3.93 3.89 9.52
N ASN A 146 2.83 4.61 9.72
CA ASN A 146 2.73 6.00 9.29
C ASN A 146 3.62 6.96 10.09
N THR A 147 3.98 6.65 11.35
CA THR A 147 5.00 7.45 12.05
C THR A 147 6.35 7.42 11.33
N ARG A 148 6.64 6.31 10.63
CA ARG A 148 7.83 6.15 9.81
C ARG A 148 7.66 6.72 8.40
N TYR A 149 6.64 6.27 7.67
CA TYR A 149 6.42 6.66 6.27
C TYR A 149 6.05 8.13 6.11
N LEU A 150 5.20 8.68 6.98
CA LEU A 150 4.75 10.07 6.92
C LEU A 150 5.50 10.98 7.91
N GLY A 151 6.43 10.42 8.68
CA GLY A 151 7.36 11.15 9.54
C GLY A 151 8.77 11.14 8.95
N GLU A 152 9.59 10.19 9.37
CA GLU A 152 11.01 10.09 8.99
C GLU A 152 11.24 10.08 7.47
N ASP A 153 10.56 9.19 6.73
CA ASP A 153 10.77 9.04 5.28
C ASP A 153 10.31 10.28 4.50
N LEU A 154 9.26 10.95 4.99
CA LEU A 154 8.79 12.20 4.41
C LEU A 154 9.79 13.34 4.67
N GLY A 155 10.41 13.37 5.86
CA GLY A 155 11.49 14.30 6.18
C GLY A 155 12.66 14.12 5.21
N HIS A 156 13.13 12.89 5.04
CA HIS A 156 14.20 12.56 4.08
C HIS A 156 13.83 12.90 2.63
N LEU A 157 12.59 12.63 2.22
CA LEU A 157 12.10 13.02 0.90
C LEU A 157 12.13 14.54 0.74
N SER A 158 11.68 15.30 1.74
CA SER A 158 11.68 16.76 1.73
C SER A 158 13.09 17.33 1.57
N GLU A 159 14.05 16.81 2.33
CA GLU A 159 15.46 17.20 2.24
C GLU A 159 16.07 16.88 0.86
N ALA A 160 15.78 15.69 0.34
CA ALA A 160 16.30 15.24 -0.95
C ALA A 160 15.82 16.12 -2.11
N ILE A 161 14.59 16.62 -2.05
CA ILE A 161 14.02 17.49 -3.09
C ILE A 161 14.68 18.86 -3.10
N LEU A 162 15.04 19.36 -1.91
CA LEU A 162 15.69 20.66 -1.74
C LEU A 162 17.20 20.63 -2.07
N THR A 163 17.75 19.45 -2.34
CA THR A 163 19.18 19.25 -2.59
C THR A 163 19.45 18.91 -4.05
N ASP A 164 20.25 19.74 -4.73
CA ASP A 164 20.53 19.68 -6.17
C ASP A 164 21.16 18.37 -6.66
N CYS A 165 21.71 17.56 -5.76
CA CYS A 165 22.36 16.28 -6.09
C CYS A 165 22.04 15.16 -5.09
N ALA A 166 20.88 15.19 -4.43
CA ALA A 166 20.51 14.09 -3.53
C ALA A 166 20.47 12.75 -4.28
N ALA A 167 21.10 11.73 -3.71
CA ALA A 167 21.01 10.37 -4.21
C ALA A 167 19.58 9.84 -4.02
N TYR A 168 19.11 9.07 -5.01
CA TYR A 168 17.83 8.39 -4.91
C TYR A 168 17.90 7.29 -3.84
N HIS A 169 16.90 7.25 -2.97
CA HIS A 169 16.74 6.21 -1.96
C HIS A 169 15.35 5.59 -2.08
N TYR A 170 15.25 4.26 -2.17
CA TYR A 170 13.98 3.57 -2.44
C TYR A 170 12.85 3.95 -1.46
N ARG A 171 13.18 4.19 -0.19
CA ARG A 171 12.21 4.63 0.84
C ARG A 171 11.53 5.97 0.52
N GLN A 172 12.10 6.79 -0.36
CA GLN A 172 11.47 8.03 -0.84
C GLN A 172 10.15 7.77 -1.58
N ASN A 173 9.90 6.55 -2.05
CA ASN A 173 8.62 6.18 -2.65
C ASN A 173 7.49 6.04 -1.61
N TYR A 174 7.80 5.63 -0.37
CA TYR A 174 6.79 5.22 0.61
C TYR A 174 5.81 6.34 1.02
N PRO A 175 6.26 7.57 1.35
CA PRO A 175 5.34 8.63 1.73
C PRO A 175 4.36 8.95 0.61
N ILE A 176 4.86 9.06 -0.62
CA ILE A 176 4.07 9.40 -1.81
C ILE A 176 3.09 8.28 -2.14
N ALA A 177 3.57 7.03 -2.17
CA ALA A 177 2.75 5.86 -2.46
C ALA A 177 1.62 5.71 -1.44
N ARG A 178 1.90 5.91 -0.15
CA ARG A 178 0.91 5.81 0.92
C ARG A 178 -0.23 6.81 0.72
N LEU A 179 0.09 8.06 0.38
CA LEU A 179 -0.91 9.11 0.14
C LEU A 179 -1.73 8.83 -1.13
N ILE A 180 -1.06 8.42 -2.22
CA ILE A 180 -1.72 8.05 -3.47
C ILE A 180 -2.68 6.89 -3.26
N ALA A 181 -2.27 5.85 -2.54
CA ALA A 181 -3.11 4.69 -2.26
C ALA A 181 -4.39 5.07 -1.50
N VAL A 182 -4.28 5.90 -0.46
CA VAL A 182 -5.45 6.38 0.31
C VAL A 182 -6.42 7.18 -0.58
N ASP A 183 -5.90 8.09 -1.41
CA ASP A 183 -6.73 8.90 -2.31
C ASP A 183 -7.47 8.02 -3.34
N LEU A 184 -6.76 7.05 -3.94
CA LEU A 184 -7.30 6.18 -4.97
C LEU A 184 -8.30 5.15 -4.45
N PHE A 185 -8.07 4.60 -3.26
CA PHE A 185 -8.89 3.52 -2.71
C PHE A 185 -10.36 3.92 -2.57
N ALA A 186 -10.66 5.19 -2.29
CA ALA A 186 -12.02 5.70 -2.19
C ALA A 186 -12.74 5.84 -3.54
N GLN A 187 -11.98 5.96 -4.64
CA GLN A 187 -12.47 6.50 -5.91
C GLN A 187 -12.49 5.46 -7.03
N ARG A 188 -11.80 4.33 -6.87
CA ARG A 188 -11.51 3.41 -7.97
C ARG A 188 -12.13 2.04 -7.76
N PRO A 189 -12.81 1.48 -8.80
CA PRO A 189 -13.44 0.17 -8.71
C PRO A 189 -12.46 -0.99 -8.92
N GLY A 190 -12.87 -2.21 -8.59
CA GLY A 190 -12.08 -3.44 -8.75
C GLY A 190 -11.42 -3.61 -10.13
N PRO A 191 -12.12 -3.41 -11.26
CA PRO A 191 -11.51 -3.50 -12.59
C PRO A 191 -10.36 -2.49 -12.82
N TRP A 192 -10.41 -1.33 -12.17
CA TRP A 192 -9.32 -0.36 -12.23
C TRP A 192 -8.11 -0.83 -11.42
N LEU A 193 -8.33 -1.44 -10.25
CA LEU A 193 -7.27 -2.05 -9.45
C LEU A 193 -6.57 -3.16 -10.25
N GLU A 194 -7.33 -4.03 -10.91
CA GLU A 194 -6.77 -5.08 -11.77
C GLU A 194 -5.91 -4.49 -12.90
N ALA A 195 -6.43 -3.47 -13.60
CA ALA A 195 -5.68 -2.80 -14.66
C ALA A 195 -4.38 -2.17 -14.14
N LEU A 196 -4.40 -1.57 -12.94
CA LEU A 196 -3.19 -1.03 -12.31
C LEU A 196 -2.19 -2.16 -12.02
N PHE A 197 -2.61 -3.25 -11.38
CA PHE A 197 -1.71 -4.34 -11.01
C PHE A 197 -1.12 -5.06 -12.24
N ALA A 198 -1.85 -5.12 -13.35
CA ALA A 198 -1.40 -5.75 -14.60
C ALA A 198 -0.52 -4.85 -15.49
N SER A 199 -0.47 -3.53 -15.23
CA SER A 199 0.11 -2.55 -16.15
C SER A 199 1.65 -2.56 -16.28
N GLY A 200 2.38 -3.22 -15.37
CA GLY A 200 3.84 -3.33 -15.43
C GLY A 200 4.53 -1.97 -15.57
N SER A 201 5.35 -1.81 -16.61
CA SER A 201 6.09 -0.57 -16.91
C SER A 201 5.19 0.66 -17.07
N ASP A 202 3.94 0.47 -17.48
CA ASP A 202 3.03 1.55 -17.84
C ASP A 202 2.17 2.04 -16.66
N ALA A 203 2.38 1.49 -15.46
CA ALA A 203 1.56 1.77 -14.27
C ALA A 203 1.45 3.26 -13.92
N MET A 204 2.51 4.03 -14.17
CA MET A 204 2.53 5.45 -13.90
C MET A 204 1.51 6.24 -14.72
N THR A 205 1.03 5.70 -15.86
CA THR A 205 -0.03 6.33 -16.68
C THR A 205 -1.41 6.28 -16.02
N LEU A 206 -1.62 5.31 -15.13
CA LEU A 206 -2.87 5.11 -14.40
C LEU A 206 -2.90 5.91 -13.09
N LEU A 207 -1.74 6.28 -12.56
CA LEU A 207 -1.65 7.09 -11.36
C LEU A 207 -1.92 8.57 -11.69
N PRO A 208 -2.95 9.21 -11.10
CA PRO A 208 -3.34 10.59 -11.40
C PRO A 208 -2.42 11.63 -10.72
N ILE A 209 -1.12 11.36 -10.71
CA ILE A 209 -0.09 12.14 -10.03
C ILE A 209 -0.18 13.63 -10.36
N GLY A 210 -0.27 13.98 -11.65
CA GLY A 210 -0.36 15.37 -12.09
C GLY A 210 -1.68 16.05 -11.67
N GLN A 211 -2.78 15.30 -11.52
CA GLN A 211 -4.04 15.85 -11.05
C GLN A 211 -4.01 16.12 -9.54
N MET A 212 -3.42 15.20 -8.77
CA MET A 212 -3.18 15.38 -7.34
C MET A 212 -2.25 16.59 -7.07
N ALA A 213 -1.24 16.79 -7.92
CA ALA A 213 -0.37 17.96 -7.92
C ALA A 213 -1.16 19.28 -8.06
N ASN A 214 -2.07 19.32 -9.04
CA ASN A 214 -2.85 20.51 -9.36
C ASN A 214 -3.89 20.84 -8.27
N VAL A 215 -4.34 19.86 -7.48
CA VAL A 215 -5.16 20.11 -6.29
C VAL A 215 -4.33 20.78 -5.19
N ALA A 216 -3.09 20.33 -4.97
CA ALA A 216 -2.18 20.95 -4.00
C ALA A 216 -1.75 22.37 -4.42
N GLY A 217 -1.42 22.57 -5.71
CA GLY A 217 -1.00 23.85 -6.28
C GLY A 217 -2.09 24.94 -6.37
N ARG A 218 -3.37 24.60 -6.11
CA ARG A 218 -4.46 25.58 -5.94
C ARG A 218 -4.46 26.25 -4.56
N ARG A 219 -3.56 25.85 -3.66
CA ARG A 219 -3.28 26.52 -2.38
C ARG A 219 -1.94 27.24 -2.49
N ALA A 220 -1.74 28.31 -1.72
CA ALA A 220 -0.50 29.09 -1.75
C ALA A 220 0.72 28.15 -1.62
N ASN A 221 1.58 28.16 -2.63
CA ASN A 221 2.79 27.34 -2.63
C ASN A 221 3.82 27.99 -1.71
N TYR A 222 4.05 27.38 -0.55
CA TYR A 222 5.05 27.84 0.43
C TYR A 222 6.41 27.14 0.25
N LEU A 223 6.54 26.23 -0.72
CA LEU A 223 7.84 25.63 -1.02
C LEU A 223 8.69 26.60 -1.85
N PRO A 224 10.00 26.67 -1.58
CA PRO A 224 10.92 27.38 -2.46
C PRO A 224 10.86 26.81 -3.87
N ALA A 225 11.19 27.64 -4.86
CA ALA A 225 11.26 27.19 -6.24
C ALA A 225 12.20 25.97 -6.33
N LEU A 226 11.72 24.90 -6.98
CA LEU A 226 12.53 23.71 -7.17
C LEU A 226 13.77 24.09 -7.98
N PRO A 227 14.97 23.68 -7.55
CA PRO A 227 16.17 23.89 -8.35
C PRO A 227 16.00 23.17 -9.69
N MET A 228 16.23 23.91 -10.77
CA MET A 228 16.09 23.36 -12.11
C MET A 228 17.07 22.20 -12.30
N SER A 229 16.55 20.98 -12.44
CA SER A 229 17.35 19.87 -12.95
C SER A 229 17.79 20.22 -14.38
N GLY A 230 19.06 20.01 -14.70
CA GLY A 230 19.52 20.09 -16.10
C GLY A 230 18.65 19.20 -16.99
N ALA A 231 18.50 19.58 -18.27
CA ALA A 231 17.66 18.88 -19.26
C ALA A 231 18.00 17.37 -19.40
N ASP A 232 19.17 16.97 -18.91
CA ASP A 232 19.73 15.63 -19.05
C ASP A 232 19.25 14.65 -17.96
N GLN A 233 18.44 15.08 -16.97
CA GLN A 233 17.95 14.22 -15.87
C GLN A 233 16.42 14.28 -15.66
N PRO A 234 15.61 13.92 -16.67
CA PRO A 234 14.14 14.05 -16.62
C PRO A 234 13.48 13.20 -15.51
N VAL A 235 14.04 12.04 -15.17
CA VAL A 235 13.53 11.17 -14.10
C VAL A 235 13.70 11.84 -12.73
N LEU A 236 14.83 12.50 -12.49
CA LEU A 236 15.09 13.21 -11.23
C LEU A 236 14.15 14.42 -11.07
N GLY A 237 13.89 15.15 -12.16
CA GLY A 237 12.91 16.24 -12.19
C GLY A 237 11.47 15.77 -11.90
N ALA A 238 11.08 14.61 -12.43
CA ALA A 238 9.78 14.00 -12.12
C ALA A 238 9.65 13.62 -10.64
N TYR A 239 10.67 12.99 -10.05
CA TYR A 239 10.70 12.63 -8.62
C TYR A 239 10.69 13.86 -7.70
N ARG A 240 11.44 14.91 -8.04
CA ARG A 240 11.43 16.18 -7.28
C ARG A 240 10.07 16.84 -7.30
N SER A 241 9.43 16.89 -8.48
CA SER A 241 8.08 17.42 -8.62
C SER A 241 7.09 16.61 -7.79
N LEU A 242 7.17 15.27 -7.88
CA LEU A 242 6.36 14.32 -7.14
C LEU A 242 6.46 14.47 -5.62
N GLY A 243 7.68 14.57 -5.11
CA GLY A 243 7.89 14.75 -3.69
C GLY A 243 7.49 16.14 -3.21
N ALA A 244 7.72 17.20 -4.00
CA ALA A 244 7.29 18.55 -3.66
C ALA A 244 5.76 18.62 -3.56
N MET A 245 5.07 17.90 -4.44
CA MET A 245 3.63 17.72 -4.41
C MET A 245 3.16 16.97 -3.15
N ALA A 246 3.85 15.90 -2.74
CA ALA A 246 3.50 15.20 -1.50
C ALA A 246 3.65 16.10 -0.27
N VAL A 247 4.73 16.90 -0.22
CA VAL A 247 4.94 17.88 0.85
C VAL A 247 3.89 19.00 0.81
N GLN A 248 3.53 19.51 -0.37
CA GLN A 248 2.45 20.51 -0.51
C GLN A 248 1.07 19.93 -0.17
N TYR A 249 0.77 18.70 -0.56
CA TYR A 249 -0.48 18.01 -0.26
C TYR A 249 -0.63 17.82 1.26
N LEU A 250 0.44 17.41 1.93
CA LEU A 250 0.48 17.32 3.39
C LEU A 250 0.45 18.70 4.07
N GLY A 251 1.12 19.71 3.54
CA GLY A 251 1.06 21.09 4.03
C GLY A 251 -0.35 21.70 3.86
N ALA A 252 -1.03 21.36 2.77
CA ALA A 252 -2.43 21.70 2.54
C ALA A 252 -3.34 21.01 3.58
N LEU A 253 -3.18 19.70 3.79
CA LEU A 253 -3.89 19.00 4.86
C LEU A 253 -3.54 19.58 6.24
N GLY A 254 -2.30 19.98 6.45
CA GLY A 254 -1.74 20.59 7.67
C GLY A 254 -2.24 22.01 7.96
N ALA A 255 -2.56 22.80 6.93
CA ALA A 255 -3.22 24.11 7.08
C ALA A 255 -4.69 23.98 7.54
N GLN A 256 -5.28 22.78 7.43
CA GLN A 256 -6.54 22.43 8.09
C GLN A 256 -6.36 21.60 9.38
N PHE A 257 -5.17 21.05 9.65
CA PHE A 257 -4.93 20.15 10.78
C PHE A 257 -3.51 20.27 11.37
N ARG A 258 -3.40 20.86 12.57
CA ARG A 258 -2.13 20.92 13.32
C ARG A 258 -1.67 19.50 13.71
N PHE A 259 -0.51 19.14 13.18
CA PHE A 259 0.06 17.79 13.05
C PHE A 259 0.63 17.15 14.35
N TYR A 260 0.05 17.44 15.52
CA TYR A 260 0.40 16.72 16.77
C TYR A 260 -0.82 16.31 17.60
N ALA A 261 -2.02 16.82 17.28
CA ALA A 261 -3.28 16.42 17.91
C ALA A 261 -4.05 15.35 17.10
N TYR A 262 -3.51 14.92 15.95
CA TYR A 262 -4.27 14.22 14.91
C TYR A 262 -4.46 12.71 15.17
N ASN A 263 -3.52 12.04 15.84
CA ASN A 263 -3.67 10.62 16.16
C ASN A 263 -4.74 10.33 17.23
N LYS A 264 -5.11 11.33 18.06
CA LYS A 264 -6.18 11.17 19.07
C LYS A 264 -7.54 11.68 18.59
N CYS A 265 -7.56 12.69 17.71
CA CYS A 265 -8.80 13.32 17.21
C CYS A 265 -9.45 12.53 16.04
N MET A 266 -8.68 11.77 15.27
CA MET A 266 -9.21 10.92 14.19
C MET A 266 -10.13 9.79 14.70
N ILE A 267 -9.91 9.31 15.93
CA ILE A 267 -10.74 8.25 16.54
C ILE A 267 -12.14 8.77 16.93
N GLU A 268 -12.25 10.04 17.36
CA GLU A 268 -13.51 10.58 17.87
C GLU A 268 -14.31 11.43 16.87
N LYS A 269 -13.66 12.06 15.88
CA LYS A 269 -14.34 12.93 14.89
C LYS A 269 -14.58 12.31 13.51
N HIS A 270 -14.02 11.15 13.20
CA HIS A 270 -14.08 10.58 11.83
C HIS A 270 -14.84 9.24 11.73
N LYS A 271 -15.77 8.95 12.64
CA LYS A 271 -16.78 7.90 12.41
C LYS A 271 -17.49 8.10 11.06
N GLU A 272 -17.81 9.34 10.71
CA GLU A 272 -18.57 9.68 9.49
C GLU A 272 -17.73 9.59 8.20
N ILE A 273 -16.42 9.88 8.25
CA ILE A 273 -15.55 9.72 7.06
C ILE A 273 -15.26 8.23 6.86
N TRP A 274 -14.93 7.48 7.91
CA TRP A 274 -14.74 6.04 7.79
C TRP A 274 -16.02 5.32 7.31
N GLU A 275 -17.22 5.70 7.76
CA GLU A 275 -18.48 5.13 7.26
C GLU A 275 -18.69 5.34 5.74
N VAL A 276 -18.22 6.46 5.17
CA VAL A 276 -18.27 6.69 3.71
C VAL A 276 -17.28 5.78 2.97
N TYR A 277 -16.07 5.60 3.48
CA TYR A 277 -15.06 4.70 2.88
C TYR A 277 -15.41 3.20 3.02
N LEU A 278 -16.22 2.84 4.01
CA LEU A 278 -16.56 1.46 4.36
C LEU A 278 -17.84 0.94 3.71
N THR A 279 -18.51 1.76 2.88
CA THR A 279 -19.67 1.34 2.07
C THR A 279 -19.30 0.73 0.72
N TRP A 280 -18.07 0.24 0.54
CA TRP A 280 -17.62 -0.44 -0.69
C TRP A 280 -18.08 -1.92 -0.77
N PRO A 281 -18.53 -2.42 -1.95
CA PRO A 281 -18.81 -1.65 -3.16
C PRO A 281 -20.07 -0.79 -2.98
N PRO A 282 -20.19 0.35 -3.68
CA PRO A 282 -21.38 1.19 -3.62
C PRO A 282 -22.62 0.32 -3.85
N LYS A 283 -23.65 0.50 -3.02
CA LYS A 283 -24.94 -0.19 -3.19
C LYS A 283 -25.38 0.02 -4.64
N SER A 284 -25.57 -1.09 -5.36
CA SER A 284 -26.18 -1.14 -6.70
C SER A 284 -27.55 -0.49 -6.72
#